data_AF-A0A8H2WS47-F1
#
_entry.id   AF-A0A8H2WS47-F1
#
_cell.length_a   1.000
_cell.length_b   1.000
_cell.length_c   1.000
_cell.angle_alpha   90.00
_cell.angle_beta   90.00
_cell.angle_gamma   90.00
#
_symmetry.space_group_name_H-M   'P 1'
#
loop_
_entity.id
_entity.type
_entity.pdbx_description
1 polymer ?
#
loop_
_entity_poly.entity_id
_entity_poly.type
_entity_poly.pdbx_seq_one_letter_code
_entity_poly.pdbx_strand_id
1 'polypeptide(L)'
;MSGLDNQWIILTTAIVSTAPYSLRRRFHVNPNPNFFLRVVPVTPSRNLNESGNKQYKTNLRLLTIRKSDLFSHSFYYFTNMRAVVATTFVSFVFLPVFAIPQLELTLLPPSGSSSLSVKSTLTNTGSETVKLLNDPHTVLSNAATETFIITNANGSPDFTGIRAKYSPNYVIKKNDPSSFTILAPGQSHELVHDLAGIYNFTRTGAGEYKIEALDTFDYVDEAGRLSSLKAVAEPSVFELADHLVPSGASGSRSRMLISRHSGPQFNKCNDSQKKDITQAITDAEAYITEVQLYLGTQNAESDRYSTWFGGANASRFDTVRKHFSKIQGESWDTLYDCDCNMVNVYAYVYPDRHGKIHLCPAFWDAPATGTDSKAGTLIHEQTHFTKNGGTRDYRYGQTSCRVLAKSYPDKAVQNADNHEFFAENPQQ
;
A
#
# COMPACT_ATOMS: atom_id res chain seq x y z
N MET A 1 32.55 -11.55 1.48
CA MET A 1 32.87 -10.20 0.95
C MET A 1 32.61 -10.20 -0.55
N SER A 2 31.88 -9.18 -1.03
CA SER A 2 31.61 -8.78 -2.43
C SER A 2 30.95 -9.84 -3.34
N GLY A 3 29.90 -9.58 -4.10
CA GLY A 3 29.28 -8.32 -4.51
C GLY A 3 28.45 -8.69 -5.75
N LEU A 4 27.14 -8.51 -5.66
CA LEU A 4 26.22 -8.54 -6.79
C LEU A 4 26.46 -7.28 -7.63
N ASP A 5 26.47 -7.41 -8.96
CA ASP A 5 25.72 -6.48 -9.82
C ASP A 5 25.62 -6.97 -11.28
N ASN A 6 24.36 -7.22 -11.66
CA ASN A 6 23.72 -6.96 -12.95
C ASN A 6 24.22 -7.65 -14.23
N GLN A 7 23.60 -8.81 -14.48
CA GLN A 7 23.33 -9.33 -15.83
C GLN A 7 22.27 -8.46 -16.53
N TRP A 8 22.63 -7.82 -17.64
CA TRP A 8 21.68 -7.46 -18.70
C TRP A 8 21.86 -8.45 -19.85
N ILE A 9 20.79 -9.18 -20.13
CA ILE A 9 20.65 -10.12 -21.24
C ILE A 9 20.52 -9.30 -22.54
N ILE A 10 21.50 -9.40 -23.44
CA ILE A 10 21.32 -9.07 -24.86
C ILE A 10 21.42 -10.37 -25.64
N LEU A 11 20.26 -10.92 -25.98
CA LEU A 11 20.12 -11.94 -27.02
C LEU A 11 20.43 -11.28 -28.38
N THR A 12 21.56 -11.61 -28.98
CA THR A 12 21.69 -11.56 -30.45
C THR A 12 22.44 -12.79 -30.92
N THR A 13 21.69 -13.75 -31.45
CA THR A 13 22.22 -14.97 -32.02
C THR A 13 22.74 -14.70 -33.43
N ALA A 14 24.07 -14.84 -33.57
CA ALA A 14 24.92 -15.22 -34.70
C ALA A 14 24.40 -15.14 -36.16
N ILE A 15 25.15 -14.41 -37.00
CA ILE A 15 25.66 -14.91 -38.29
C ILE A 15 27.17 -14.64 -38.35
N VAL A 16 27.89 -15.62 -38.92
CA VAL A 16 29.27 -16.03 -38.67
C VAL A 16 30.28 -15.44 -39.68
N SER A 17 31.50 -15.15 -39.18
CA SER A 17 32.83 -15.28 -39.82
C SER A 17 33.30 -14.31 -40.92
N THR A 18 34.28 -13.46 -40.61
CA THR A 18 35.72 -13.59 -41.03
C THR A 18 36.53 -12.29 -40.79
N ALA A 19 37.72 -12.42 -40.19
CA ALA A 19 38.90 -11.49 -40.22
C ALA A 19 38.95 -10.26 -39.25
N PRO A 20 40.13 -9.63 -38.99
CA PRO A 20 40.94 -9.88 -37.79
C PRO A 20 41.21 -8.63 -36.90
N TYR A 21 41.84 -8.88 -35.76
CA TYR A 21 42.38 -7.93 -34.77
C TYR A 21 43.02 -6.65 -35.38
N SER A 22 42.45 -5.47 -35.10
CA SER A 22 43.14 -4.24 -34.64
C SER A 22 42.19 -3.04 -34.69
N LEU A 23 42.45 -2.05 -33.81
CA LEU A 23 41.76 -0.76 -33.61
C LEU A 23 40.69 -0.73 -32.51
N ARG A 24 41.16 -0.76 -31.26
CA ARG A 24 40.55 0.03 -30.18
C ARG A 24 40.72 1.52 -30.50
N ARG A 25 39.62 2.27 -30.68
CA ARG A 25 39.55 3.68 -30.32
C ARG A 25 38.25 3.95 -29.59
N ARG A 26 38.40 4.48 -28.37
CA ARG A 26 37.31 4.93 -27.49
C ARG A 26 36.55 6.07 -28.18
N PHE A 27 35.23 5.96 -28.24
CA PHE A 27 34.34 7.12 -28.37
C PHE A 27 33.39 7.10 -27.17
N HIS A 28 33.43 8.20 -26.42
CA HIS A 28 32.50 8.51 -25.33
C HIS A 28 31.21 9.04 -25.97
N VAL A 29 30.07 8.39 -25.74
CA VAL A 29 28.76 8.90 -26.16
C VAL A 29 27.83 8.86 -24.96
N ASN A 30 27.33 10.05 -24.59
CA ASN A 30 26.37 10.29 -23.52
C ASN A 30 24.95 10.10 -24.10
N PRO A 31 24.07 9.22 -23.57
CA PRO A 31 22.77 8.96 -24.18
C PRO A 31 21.71 9.96 -23.68
N ASN A 32 21.17 10.76 -24.60
CA ASN A 32 19.98 11.59 -24.37
C ASN A 32 18.75 10.83 -24.93
N PRO A 33 17.67 10.59 -24.16
CA PRO A 33 16.63 9.59 -24.49
C PRO A 33 15.62 9.95 -25.60
N ASN A 34 15.86 10.98 -26.41
CA ASN A 34 14.86 11.51 -27.35
C ASN A 34 15.15 11.32 -28.86
N PHE A 35 16.14 10.51 -29.26
CA PHE A 35 16.49 10.31 -30.67
C PHE A 35 16.59 8.83 -31.06
N PHE A 36 16.04 8.46 -32.22
CA PHE A 36 16.24 7.16 -32.87
C PHE A 36 17.19 7.30 -34.07
N LEU A 37 18.09 6.33 -34.25
CA LEU A 37 18.95 6.20 -35.43
C LEU A 37 18.27 5.27 -36.44
N ARG A 38 18.03 5.76 -37.66
CA ARG A 38 17.60 4.92 -38.79
C ARG A 38 18.72 4.86 -39.82
N VAL A 39 19.14 3.65 -40.18
CA VAL A 39 20.04 3.39 -41.31
C VAL A 39 19.19 3.12 -42.54
N VAL A 40 19.38 3.88 -43.61
CA VAL A 40 18.70 3.66 -44.90
C VAL A 40 19.75 3.27 -45.94
N PRO A 41 19.59 2.16 -46.68
CA PRO A 41 20.52 1.80 -47.74
C PRO A 41 20.37 2.76 -48.93
N VAL A 42 21.49 3.31 -49.41
CA VAL A 42 21.55 4.06 -50.68
C VAL A 42 21.97 3.10 -51.79
N THR A 43 21.23 3.07 -52.89
CA THR A 43 21.59 2.31 -54.10
C THR A 43 22.91 2.81 -54.72
N PRO A 44 23.83 1.93 -55.17
CA PRO A 44 25.11 2.38 -55.71
C PRO A 44 24.97 2.97 -57.12
N SER A 45 25.52 4.17 -57.37
CA SER A 45 25.76 4.66 -58.74
C SER A 45 27.07 4.08 -59.28
N ARG A 46 27.05 3.51 -60.49
CA ARG A 46 28.25 3.02 -61.19
C ARG A 46 29.04 4.19 -61.79
N ASN A 47 30.33 4.28 -61.47
CA ASN A 47 31.33 4.93 -62.33
C ASN A 47 32.55 4.01 -62.46
N LEU A 48 32.99 3.79 -63.70
CA LEU A 48 34.10 2.93 -64.11
C LEU A 48 35.34 3.78 -64.37
N ASN A 49 36.45 3.50 -63.69
CA ASN A 49 37.78 4.01 -64.05
C ASN A 49 38.82 2.89 -63.91
N GLU A 50 39.77 2.88 -64.84
CA GLU A 50 40.67 1.78 -65.18
C GLU A 50 41.78 1.52 -64.14
N SER A 51 41.64 0.40 -63.43
CA SER A 51 42.69 -0.48 -62.91
C SER A 51 41.99 -1.45 -61.96
N GLY A 52 41.99 -2.74 -62.31
CA GLY A 52 41.08 -3.75 -61.74
C GLY A 52 41.27 -4.05 -60.25
N ASN A 53 40.77 -3.17 -59.37
CA ASN A 53 40.57 -3.43 -57.95
C ASN A 53 39.27 -2.78 -57.47
N LYS A 54 38.30 -3.60 -57.01
CA LYS A 54 37.01 -3.11 -56.48
C LYS A 54 37.21 -2.53 -55.06
N GLN A 55 37.25 -1.21 -54.93
CA GLN A 55 37.01 -0.53 -53.64
C GLN A 55 35.54 -0.12 -53.54
N TYR A 56 34.81 -0.64 -52.54
CA TYR A 56 33.52 -0.09 -52.15
C TYR A 56 33.76 1.00 -51.11
N LYS A 57 33.56 2.28 -51.49
CA LYS A 57 33.45 3.39 -50.53
C LYS A 57 31.99 3.53 -50.11
N THR A 58 31.67 3.20 -48.87
CA THR A 58 30.38 3.51 -48.25
C THR A 58 30.49 4.89 -47.60
N ASN A 59 29.87 5.91 -48.19
CA ASN A 59 29.70 7.21 -47.53
C ASN A 59 28.43 7.16 -46.67
N LEU A 60 28.58 7.16 -45.35
CA LEU A 60 27.46 7.35 -44.41
C LEU A 60 27.23 8.86 -44.21
N ARG A 61 26.03 9.35 -44.55
CA ARG A 61 25.52 10.64 -44.07
C ARG A 61 24.59 10.39 -42.89
N LEU A 62 24.86 11.06 -41.76
CA LEU A 62 23.91 11.15 -40.65
C LEU A 62 22.84 12.21 -40.97
N LEU A 63 21.57 11.85 -40.84
CA LEU A 63 20.44 12.77 -40.85
C LEU A 63 19.71 12.64 -39.51
N THR A 64 19.60 13.76 -38.80
CA THR A 64 18.88 13.87 -37.53
C THR A 64 17.45 14.35 -37.81
N ILE A 65 16.43 13.57 -37.44
CA ILE A 65 15.02 13.95 -37.62
C ILE A 65 14.37 14.10 -36.23
N ARG A 66 13.61 15.18 -36.02
CA ARG A 66 12.87 15.44 -34.78
C ARG A 66 11.51 14.73 -34.80
N LYS A 67 11.00 14.41 -33.61
CA LYS A 67 9.81 13.58 -33.35
C LYS A 67 8.45 14.20 -33.76
N SER A 68 8.42 15.34 -34.47
CA SER A 68 7.20 16.11 -34.75
C SER A 68 6.59 15.93 -36.15
N ASP A 69 7.21 15.19 -37.07
CA ASP A 69 6.83 15.26 -38.51
C ASP A 69 6.19 13.98 -39.08
N LEU A 70 5.44 13.21 -38.30
CA LEU A 70 4.70 12.04 -38.81
C LEU A 70 3.20 12.22 -38.68
N PHE A 71 2.61 13.05 -39.55
CA PHE A 71 1.18 12.99 -39.85
C PHE A 71 0.88 13.26 -41.33
N SER A 72 -0.03 12.45 -41.85
CA SER A 72 -0.84 12.64 -43.06
C SER A 72 -0.22 12.24 -44.42
N HIS A 73 -0.79 11.22 -45.07
CA HIS A 73 -1.64 11.43 -46.26
C HIS A 73 -2.34 10.13 -46.74
N SER A 74 -3.60 10.31 -47.15
CA SER A 74 -4.54 9.33 -47.70
C SER A 74 -4.28 8.95 -49.17
N PHE A 75 -4.76 7.76 -49.54
CA PHE A 75 -5.34 7.26 -50.80
C PHE A 75 -4.99 7.92 -52.16
N TYR A 76 -4.66 7.12 -53.18
CA TYR A 76 -5.45 6.92 -54.43
C TYR A 76 -4.77 5.89 -55.40
N TYR A 77 -5.55 4.86 -55.81
CA TYR A 77 -5.64 4.06 -57.06
C TYR A 77 -4.43 3.76 -57.99
N PHE A 78 -4.25 2.48 -58.40
CA PHE A 78 -4.76 1.88 -59.66
C PHE A 78 -4.32 0.40 -59.84
N THR A 79 -5.00 -0.29 -60.75
CA THR A 79 -5.21 -1.74 -60.97
C THR A 79 -4.09 -2.58 -61.60
N ASN A 80 -4.23 -3.90 -61.41
CA ASN A 80 -3.81 -5.07 -62.23
C ASN A 80 -2.34 -5.56 -62.18
N MET A 81 -2.12 -6.74 -61.55
CA MET A 81 -1.54 -7.92 -62.23
C MET A 81 -1.46 -9.17 -61.31
N ARG A 82 -2.05 -10.27 -61.82
CA ARG A 82 -1.69 -11.69 -61.65
C ARG A 82 -1.62 -12.29 -60.24
N ALA A 83 -2.58 -13.18 -59.97
CA ALA A 83 -2.63 -14.07 -58.83
C ALA A 83 -1.41 -15.01 -58.80
N VAL A 84 -0.57 -14.84 -57.78
CA VAL A 84 0.33 -15.87 -57.26
C VAL A 84 -0.29 -16.31 -55.94
N VAL A 85 -0.74 -17.57 -55.88
CA VAL A 85 -1.19 -18.18 -54.62
C VAL A 85 0.07 -18.43 -53.78
N ALA A 86 0.46 -17.43 -52.99
CA ALA A 86 1.43 -17.58 -51.93
C ALA A 86 0.69 -18.07 -50.70
N THR A 87 0.96 -19.32 -50.31
CA THR A 87 0.53 -19.89 -49.03
C THR A 87 1.12 -19.03 -47.90
N THR A 88 0.31 -18.13 -47.36
CA THR A 88 0.66 -17.34 -46.19
C THR A 88 0.52 -18.23 -44.97
N PHE A 89 1.64 -18.78 -44.49
CA PHE A 89 1.74 -19.22 -43.11
C PHE A 89 1.53 -17.97 -42.24
N VAL A 90 0.35 -17.83 -41.66
CA VAL A 90 0.12 -16.89 -40.56
C VAL A 90 0.89 -17.45 -39.37
N SER A 91 2.15 -17.04 -39.23
CA SER A 91 2.86 -17.17 -37.97
C SER A 91 2.11 -16.32 -36.97
N PHE A 92 1.30 -16.96 -36.11
CA PHE A 92 0.83 -16.35 -34.88
C PHE A 92 2.07 -15.98 -34.08
N VAL A 93 2.42 -14.70 -34.12
CA VAL A 93 3.33 -14.11 -33.14
C VAL A 93 2.55 -14.18 -31.83
N PHE A 94 2.81 -15.23 -31.04
CA PHE A 94 2.50 -15.23 -29.62
C PHE A 94 3.31 -14.10 -29.02
N LEU A 95 2.73 -12.90 -28.94
CA LEU A 95 3.21 -11.91 -28.00
C LEU A 95 3.10 -12.57 -26.63
N PRO A 96 4.16 -12.56 -25.81
CA PRO A 96 4.01 -12.97 -24.42
C PRO A 96 2.96 -12.03 -23.84
N VAL A 97 1.75 -12.54 -23.61
CA VAL A 97 0.81 -11.92 -22.68
C VAL A 97 1.54 -12.05 -21.36
N PHE A 98 2.26 -11.00 -20.97
CA PHE A 98 2.79 -10.93 -19.63
C PHE A 98 1.58 -11.07 -18.72
N ALA A 99 1.59 -12.13 -17.94
CA ALA A 99 0.55 -12.38 -16.98
C ALA A 99 0.66 -11.27 -15.93
N ILE A 100 -0.42 -10.51 -15.76
CA ILE A 100 -0.44 -9.34 -14.88
C ILE A 100 -1.56 -9.58 -13.88
N PRO A 101 -1.26 -9.61 -12.56
CA PRO A 101 -2.31 -9.61 -11.56
C PRO A 101 -3.07 -8.28 -11.68
N GLN A 102 -4.40 -8.36 -11.77
CA GLN A 102 -5.25 -7.19 -11.88
C GLN A 102 -6.55 -7.42 -11.11
N LEU A 103 -6.97 -6.40 -10.37
CA LEU A 103 -8.21 -6.43 -9.61
C LEU A 103 -9.15 -5.33 -10.10
N GLU A 104 -10.43 -5.63 -10.07
CA GLU A 104 -11.52 -4.67 -10.22
C GLU A 104 -12.38 -4.73 -8.96
N LEU A 105 -12.70 -3.58 -8.38
CA LEU A 105 -13.54 -3.45 -7.20
C LEU A 105 -14.79 -2.64 -7.54
N THR A 106 -15.95 -3.24 -7.32
CA THR A 106 -17.24 -2.59 -7.51
C THR A 106 -18.00 -2.53 -6.18
N LEU A 107 -18.73 -1.42 -5.98
CA LEU A 107 -19.57 -1.22 -4.81
C LEU A 107 -21.03 -1.11 -5.24
N LEU A 108 -21.87 -1.96 -4.68
CA LEU A 108 -23.32 -1.81 -4.70
C LEU A 108 -23.73 -1.15 -3.37
N PRO A 109 -23.98 0.16 -3.37
CA PRO A 109 -24.24 0.91 -2.14
C PRO A 109 -25.66 0.60 -1.59
N PRO A 110 -25.99 1.11 -0.38
CA PRO A 110 -27.30 0.88 0.22
C PRO A 110 -28.45 1.24 -0.73
N SER A 111 -29.43 0.35 -0.85
CA SER A 111 -30.67 0.61 -1.60
C SER A 111 -31.87 0.45 -0.67
N GLY A 112 -32.67 1.51 -0.54
CA GLY A 112 -33.87 1.52 0.30
C GLY A 112 -33.66 1.99 1.74
N SER A 113 -34.76 2.14 2.48
CA SER A 113 -34.84 2.87 3.76
C SER A 113 -34.53 2.04 5.02
N SER A 114 -34.22 0.74 4.91
CA SER A 114 -34.22 -0.17 6.08
C SER A 114 -32.86 -0.72 6.51
N SER A 115 -31.80 -0.64 5.70
CA SER A 115 -30.45 -1.10 6.10
C SER A 115 -29.35 -0.31 5.41
N LEU A 116 -28.49 0.33 6.21
CA LEU A 116 -27.34 1.09 5.71
C LEU A 116 -26.13 0.15 5.52
N SER A 117 -26.16 -0.64 4.46
CA SER A 117 -25.10 -1.62 4.15
C SER A 117 -24.65 -1.51 2.70
N VAL A 118 -23.35 -1.68 2.45
CA VAL A 118 -22.74 -1.67 1.11
C VAL A 118 -22.22 -3.06 0.78
N LYS A 119 -22.55 -3.58 -0.41
CA LYS A 119 -21.98 -4.82 -0.92
C LYS A 119 -20.77 -4.49 -1.79
N SER A 120 -19.63 -5.07 -1.47
CA SER A 120 -18.42 -5.00 -2.30
C SER A 120 -18.27 -6.28 -3.12
N THR A 121 -17.86 -6.15 -4.37
CA THR A 121 -17.46 -7.27 -5.22
C THR A 121 -16.06 -7.01 -5.76
N LEU A 122 -15.08 -7.80 -5.30
CA LEU A 122 -13.69 -7.77 -5.75
C LEU A 122 -13.45 -8.90 -6.74
N THR A 123 -13.07 -8.58 -7.97
CA THR A 123 -12.88 -9.52 -9.06
C THR A 123 -11.43 -9.53 -9.52
N ASN A 124 -10.88 -10.72 -9.72
CA ASN A 124 -9.61 -10.88 -10.40
C ASN A 124 -9.81 -10.83 -11.92
N THR A 125 -9.49 -9.70 -12.54
CA THR A 125 -9.55 -9.49 -13.99
C THR A 125 -8.23 -9.83 -14.68
N GLY A 126 -7.21 -10.19 -13.92
CA GLY A 126 -5.91 -10.63 -14.42
C GLY A 126 -5.95 -12.07 -14.92
N SER A 127 -4.79 -12.53 -15.39
CA SER A 127 -4.61 -13.89 -15.93
C SER A 127 -3.98 -14.87 -14.94
N GLU A 128 -3.67 -14.44 -13.72
CA GLU A 128 -3.03 -15.26 -12.68
C GLU A 128 -3.92 -15.37 -11.45
N THR A 129 -3.82 -16.48 -10.72
CA THR A 129 -4.46 -16.60 -9.40
C THR A 129 -3.78 -15.67 -8.41
N VAL A 130 -4.56 -14.85 -7.70
CA VAL A 130 -4.04 -13.95 -6.66
C VAL A 130 -4.40 -14.48 -5.27
N LYS A 131 -3.44 -14.42 -4.33
CA LYS A 131 -3.61 -14.76 -2.91
C LYS A 131 -3.54 -13.48 -2.08
N LEU A 132 -4.70 -12.92 -1.78
CA LEU A 132 -4.87 -11.64 -1.08
C LEU A 132 -4.94 -11.89 0.43
N LEU A 133 -4.33 -11.00 1.21
CA LEU A 133 -4.44 -11.02 2.67
C LEU A 133 -5.81 -10.46 3.07
N ASN A 134 -6.47 -11.10 4.03
CA ASN A 134 -7.72 -10.61 4.64
C ASN A 134 -7.40 -9.51 5.66
N ASP A 135 -6.83 -8.40 5.17
CA ASP A 135 -6.53 -7.20 5.95
C ASP A 135 -7.84 -6.60 6.49
N PRO A 136 -7.95 -6.35 7.81
CA PRO A 136 -9.15 -5.78 8.41
C PRO A 136 -9.59 -4.46 7.75
N HIS A 137 -8.67 -3.63 7.25
CA HIS A 137 -8.97 -2.34 6.61
C HIS A 137 -9.48 -2.42 5.17
N THR A 138 -9.62 -3.62 4.61
CA THR A 138 -10.06 -3.81 3.22
C THR A 138 -11.44 -4.44 3.15
N VAL A 139 -12.04 -4.40 1.96
CA VAL A 139 -13.34 -5.03 1.67
C VAL A 139 -13.33 -6.57 1.78
N LEU A 140 -12.18 -7.19 2.07
CA LEU A 140 -12.04 -8.63 2.33
C LEU A 140 -12.37 -9.01 3.78
N SER A 141 -12.68 -8.04 4.63
CA SER A 141 -12.99 -8.24 6.05
C SER A 141 -14.30 -7.54 6.43
N ASN A 142 -15.04 -8.14 7.37
CA ASN A 142 -16.20 -7.52 8.03
C ASN A 142 -15.81 -6.76 9.30
N ALA A 143 -14.51 -6.50 9.53
CA ALA A 143 -14.07 -5.70 10.64
C ALA A 143 -14.68 -4.28 10.55
N ALA A 144 -15.05 -3.72 11.70
CA ALA A 144 -15.68 -2.41 11.81
C ALA A 144 -14.68 -1.25 11.63
N THR A 145 -13.83 -1.31 10.61
CA THR A 145 -12.70 -0.40 10.37
C THR A 145 -13.02 0.67 9.32
N GLU A 146 -12.11 1.62 9.10
CA GLU A 146 -12.29 2.72 8.13
C GLU A 146 -12.07 2.25 6.67
N THR A 147 -12.80 1.20 6.26
CA THR A 147 -12.71 0.55 4.95
C THR A 147 -13.22 1.44 3.81
N PHE A 148 -14.13 2.37 4.12
CA PHE A 148 -14.75 3.28 3.16
C PHE A 148 -14.43 4.75 3.46
N ILE A 149 -14.16 5.49 2.39
CA ILE A 149 -14.13 6.95 2.38
C ILE A 149 -15.52 7.42 1.95
N ILE A 150 -16.23 8.08 2.87
CA ILE A 150 -17.59 8.58 2.65
C ILE A 150 -17.58 10.11 2.74
N THR A 151 -18.24 10.78 1.80
CA THR A 151 -18.29 12.24 1.74
C THR A 151 -19.63 12.73 1.21
N ASN A 152 -20.09 13.89 1.69
CA ASN A 152 -21.16 14.69 1.09
C ASN A 152 -20.77 16.17 1.04
N ALA A 153 -21.71 17.04 0.67
CA ALA A 153 -21.52 18.49 0.64
C ALA A 153 -21.12 19.11 2.00
N ASN A 154 -21.44 18.44 3.11
CA ASN A 154 -21.15 18.88 4.48
C ASN A 154 -19.86 18.22 5.06
N GLY A 155 -19.12 17.46 4.24
CA GLY A 155 -17.88 16.78 4.62
C GLY A 155 -18.03 15.27 4.78
N SER A 156 -17.15 14.65 5.59
CA SER A 156 -17.21 13.21 5.90
C SER A 156 -18.01 12.95 7.18
N PRO A 157 -18.79 11.86 7.27
CA PRO A 157 -19.38 11.43 8.54
C PRO A 157 -18.27 11.09 9.56
N ASP A 158 -18.59 11.14 10.84
CA ASP A 158 -17.63 10.83 11.88
C ASP A 158 -17.42 9.30 11.95
N PHE A 159 -16.18 8.83 11.86
CA PHE A 159 -15.86 7.42 12.02
C PHE A 159 -15.95 7.01 13.50
N THR A 160 -16.77 6.01 13.80
CA THR A 160 -17.03 5.47 15.16
C THR A 160 -16.64 4.01 15.30
N GLY A 161 -16.06 3.42 14.26
CA GLY A 161 -15.53 2.06 14.25
C GLY A 161 -14.21 1.92 15.02
N ILE A 162 -13.57 0.77 14.81
CA ILE A 162 -12.30 0.42 15.44
C ILE A 162 -11.11 0.82 14.56
N ARG A 163 -9.98 1.11 15.20
CA ARG A 163 -8.65 1.08 14.56
C ARG A 163 -7.85 -0.04 15.18
N ALA A 164 -7.09 -0.76 14.37
CA ALA A 164 -6.57 -2.06 14.75
C ALA A 164 -5.12 -2.25 14.29
N LYS A 165 -4.24 -2.65 15.20
CA LYS A 165 -2.91 -3.14 14.82
C LYS A 165 -3.02 -4.45 14.06
N TYR A 166 -2.50 -4.44 12.83
CA TYR A 166 -2.35 -5.59 11.95
C TYR A 166 -0.90 -5.67 11.43
N SER A 167 -0.43 -6.87 11.07
CA SER A 167 0.89 -7.05 10.43
C SER A 167 0.79 -8.05 9.28
N PRO A 168 0.95 -7.61 8.02
CA PRO A 168 1.03 -8.52 6.87
C PRO A 168 2.13 -9.59 7.02
N ASN A 169 3.25 -9.24 7.64
CA ASN A 169 4.36 -10.17 7.86
C ASN A 169 4.00 -11.28 8.86
N TYR A 170 3.24 -10.97 9.92
CA TYR A 170 2.71 -11.97 10.83
C TYR A 170 1.82 -12.98 10.09
N VAL A 171 0.91 -12.48 9.25
CA VAL A 171 -0.01 -13.31 8.47
C VAL A 171 0.72 -14.21 7.47
N ILE A 172 1.69 -13.65 6.73
CA ILE A 172 2.50 -14.43 5.80
C ILE A 172 3.32 -15.49 6.53
N LYS A 173 3.93 -15.16 7.68
CA LYS A 173 4.72 -16.10 8.48
C LYS A 173 3.87 -17.24 9.03
N LYS A 174 2.67 -16.95 9.52
CA LYS A 174 1.73 -17.95 10.05
C LYS A 174 1.14 -18.81 8.93
N ASN A 175 0.91 -18.19 7.77
CA ASN A 175 0.40 -18.83 6.55
C ASN A 175 -0.85 -19.68 6.76
N ASP A 176 -1.73 -19.26 7.68
CA ASP A 176 -3.02 -19.92 7.90
C ASP A 176 -3.93 -19.67 6.68
N PRO A 177 -4.44 -20.71 6.00
CA PRO A 177 -5.30 -20.55 4.82
C PRO A 177 -6.51 -19.64 5.02
N SER A 178 -7.08 -19.58 6.22
CA SER A 178 -8.23 -18.72 6.54
C SER A 178 -7.90 -17.23 6.56
N SER A 179 -6.61 -16.89 6.59
CA SER A 179 -6.12 -15.50 6.54
C SER A 179 -6.07 -14.92 5.13
N PHE A 180 -6.42 -15.71 4.10
CA PHE A 180 -6.28 -15.30 2.71
C PHE A 180 -7.59 -15.50 1.93
N THR A 181 -7.81 -14.60 0.98
CA THR A 181 -8.78 -14.77 -0.10
C THR A 181 -8.02 -15.12 -1.38
N ILE A 182 -8.32 -16.27 -1.97
CA ILE A 182 -7.68 -16.75 -3.21
C ILE A 182 -8.68 -16.59 -4.35
N LEU A 183 -8.30 -15.82 -5.37
CA LEU A 183 -9.11 -15.57 -6.56
C LEU A 183 -8.40 -16.07 -7.81
N ALA A 184 -8.95 -17.11 -8.45
CA ALA A 184 -8.55 -17.51 -9.80
C ALA A 184 -8.93 -16.42 -10.84
N PRO A 185 -8.34 -16.45 -12.06
CA PRO A 185 -8.76 -15.55 -13.14
C PRO A 185 -10.27 -15.58 -13.37
N GLY A 186 -10.91 -14.41 -13.36
CA GLY A 186 -12.35 -14.23 -13.51
C GLY A 186 -13.18 -14.54 -12.25
N GLN A 187 -12.57 -14.96 -11.14
CA GLN A 187 -13.27 -15.21 -9.89
C GLN A 187 -13.51 -13.90 -9.12
N SER A 188 -14.67 -13.83 -8.46
CA SER A 188 -15.05 -12.73 -7.58
C SER A 188 -15.22 -13.17 -6.13
N HIS A 189 -14.94 -12.26 -5.21
CA HIS A 189 -15.33 -12.35 -3.80
C HIS A 189 -16.32 -11.24 -3.48
N GLU A 190 -17.40 -11.58 -2.80
CA GLU A 190 -18.44 -10.64 -2.41
C GLU A 190 -18.62 -10.60 -0.91
N LEU A 191 -18.78 -9.40 -0.36
CA LEU A 191 -19.00 -9.19 1.07
C LEU A 191 -19.95 -8.02 1.30
N VAL A 192 -20.81 -8.13 2.31
CA VAL A 192 -21.74 -7.07 2.72
C VAL A 192 -21.23 -6.42 3.98
N HIS A 193 -20.99 -5.12 3.93
CA HIS A 193 -20.46 -4.31 5.02
C HIS A 193 -21.56 -3.46 5.61
N ASP A 194 -21.73 -3.53 6.93
CA ASP A 194 -22.59 -2.58 7.63
C ASP A 194 -21.88 -1.23 7.72
N LEU A 195 -22.60 -0.14 7.52
CA LEU A 195 -22.12 1.21 7.79
C LEU A 195 -22.74 1.77 9.08
N ALA A 196 -23.88 1.21 9.52
CA ALA A 196 -24.53 1.60 10.75
C ALA A 196 -23.64 1.27 11.96
N GLY A 197 -23.50 2.23 12.88
CA GLY A 197 -22.63 2.09 14.05
C GLY A 197 -21.13 2.23 13.77
N ILE A 198 -20.70 2.21 12.51
CA ILE A 198 -19.31 2.43 12.09
C ILE A 198 -19.10 3.87 11.63
N TYR A 199 -20.11 4.48 11.00
CA TYR A 199 -20.11 5.87 10.59
C TYR A 199 -21.30 6.60 11.20
N ASN A 200 -21.05 7.78 11.77
CA ASN A 200 -22.07 8.66 12.33
C ASN A 200 -22.36 9.83 11.38
N PHE A 201 -23.53 9.80 10.77
CA PHE A 201 -24.01 10.77 9.78
C PHE A 201 -24.73 11.98 10.41
N THR A 202 -24.87 12.04 11.73
CA THR A 202 -25.66 13.10 12.41
C THR A 202 -25.20 14.51 12.05
N ARG A 203 -23.88 14.74 11.97
CA ARG A 203 -23.32 16.06 11.66
C ARG A 203 -23.43 16.41 10.18
N THR A 204 -23.28 15.42 9.30
CA THR A 204 -23.29 15.62 7.84
C THR A 204 -24.70 15.64 7.26
N GLY A 205 -25.69 15.09 7.97
CA GLY A 205 -27.12 15.17 7.65
C GLY A 205 -27.54 14.25 6.51
N ALA A 206 -28.80 14.42 6.07
CA ALA A 206 -29.33 13.72 4.91
C ALA A 206 -28.77 14.23 3.58
N GLY A 207 -29.05 13.48 2.52
CA GLY A 207 -28.73 13.80 1.14
C GLY A 207 -27.84 12.76 0.48
N GLU A 208 -27.32 13.12 -0.68
CA GLU A 208 -26.44 12.28 -1.48
C GLU A 208 -25.04 12.18 -0.85
N TYR A 209 -24.55 10.96 -0.73
CA TYR A 209 -23.19 10.63 -0.31
C TYR A 209 -22.45 9.92 -1.43
N LYS A 210 -21.20 10.32 -1.62
CA LYS A 210 -20.20 9.57 -2.39
C LYS A 210 -19.50 8.59 -1.46
N ILE A 211 -19.34 7.35 -1.90
CA ILE A 211 -18.64 6.28 -1.20
C ILE A 211 -17.57 5.65 -2.09
N GLU A 212 -16.37 5.52 -1.53
CA GLU A 212 -15.21 4.86 -2.13
C GLU A 212 -14.66 3.84 -1.14
N ALA A 213 -14.20 2.68 -1.61
CA ALA A 213 -13.49 1.72 -0.78
C ALA A 213 -11.98 1.93 -0.91
N LEU A 214 -11.22 1.58 0.14
CA LEU A 214 -9.78 1.44 0.01
C LEU A 214 -9.46 0.34 -1.02
N ASP A 215 -8.70 0.71 -2.04
CA ASP A 215 -8.54 -0.05 -3.28
C ASP A 215 -7.18 -0.76 -3.41
N THR A 216 -6.33 -0.67 -2.40
CA THR A 216 -5.00 -1.29 -2.41
C THR A 216 -5.01 -2.51 -1.49
N PHE A 217 -4.65 -3.66 -2.03
CA PHE A 217 -4.67 -4.94 -1.36
C PHE A 217 -3.27 -5.52 -1.27
N ASP A 218 -2.91 -6.03 -0.09
CA ASP A 218 -1.69 -6.80 0.08
C ASP A 218 -1.90 -8.24 -0.39
N TYR A 219 -0.92 -8.78 -1.12
CA TYR A 219 -0.96 -10.12 -1.66
C TYR A 219 0.40 -10.81 -1.57
N VAL A 220 0.38 -12.13 -1.69
CA VAL A 220 1.59 -12.97 -1.74
C VAL A 220 1.96 -13.20 -3.21
N ASP A 221 3.13 -12.74 -3.63
CA ASP A 221 3.65 -12.95 -4.98
C ASP A 221 4.09 -14.40 -5.22
N GLU A 222 4.44 -14.75 -6.46
CA GLU A 222 4.88 -16.10 -6.83
C GLU A 222 6.12 -16.58 -6.04
N ALA A 223 6.94 -15.64 -5.56
CA ALA A 223 8.12 -15.92 -4.76
C ALA A 223 7.80 -16.03 -3.25
N GLY A 224 6.52 -15.95 -2.85
CA GLY A 224 6.09 -16.02 -1.46
C GLY A 224 6.30 -14.72 -0.67
N ARG A 225 6.53 -13.59 -1.35
CA ARG A 225 6.84 -12.30 -0.71
C ARG A 225 5.61 -11.40 -0.69
N LEU A 226 5.57 -10.52 0.30
CA LEU A 226 4.57 -9.46 0.38
C LEU A 226 4.74 -8.47 -0.77
N SER A 227 3.64 -8.21 -1.47
CA SER A 227 3.50 -7.17 -2.49
C SER A 227 2.12 -6.52 -2.35
N SER A 228 1.88 -5.42 -3.06
CA SER A 228 0.59 -4.73 -3.04
C SER A 228 0.05 -4.55 -4.45
N LEU A 229 -1.26 -4.67 -4.59
CA LEU A 229 -1.98 -4.54 -5.85
C LEU A 229 -3.09 -3.50 -5.69
N LYS A 230 -3.13 -2.53 -6.60
CA LYS A 230 -4.19 -1.54 -6.64
C LYS A 230 -5.29 -2.00 -7.59
N ALA A 231 -6.52 -2.11 -7.08
CA ALA A 231 -7.69 -2.40 -7.89
C ALA A 231 -8.11 -1.18 -8.71
N VAL A 232 -8.68 -1.43 -9.88
CA VAL A 232 -9.50 -0.45 -10.59
C VAL A 232 -10.81 -0.34 -9.84
N ALA A 233 -11.11 0.83 -9.28
CA ALA A 233 -12.30 1.08 -8.50
C ALA A 233 -12.89 2.44 -8.88
N GLU A 234 -14.21 2.49 -9.02
CA GLU A 234 -14.94 3.73 -9.26
C GLU A 234 -15.81 4.06 -8.02
N PRO A 235 -15.99 5.34 -7.68
CA PRO A 235 -16.89 5.73 -6.62
C PRO A 235 -18.34 5.37 -6.92
N SER A 236 -19.10 5.06 -5.88
CA SER A 236 -20.56 4.91 -5.94
C SER A 236 -21.26 6.05 -5.18
N VAL A 237 -22.55 6.23 -5.43
CA VAL A 237 -23.38 7.21 -4.72
C VAL A 237 -24.60 6.56 -4.08
N PHE A 238 -25.04 7.09 -2.94
CA PHE A 238 -26.29 6.70 -2.30
C PHE A 238 -26.96 7.87 -1.60
N GLU A 239 -28.28 7.78 -1.44
CA GLU A 239 -29.09 8.78 -0.74
C GLU A 239 -29.31 8.33 0.72
N LEU A 240 -29.03 9.20 1.67
CA LEU A 240 -29.41 9.01 3.07
C LEU A 240 -30.67 9.82 3.38
N ALA A 241 -31.74 9.17 3.84
CA ALA A 241 -32.96 9.86 4.27
C ALA A 241 -32.78 10.55 5.64
N ASP A 242 -33.51 11.66 5.86
CA ASP A 242 -33.52 12.53 7.05
C ASP A 242 -33.67 11.84 8.42
N HIS A 243 -34.02 10.55 8.46
CA HIS A 243 -34.43 9.86 9.68
C HIS A 243 -33.62 8.61 10.03
N LEU A 244 -32.50 8.33 9.36
CA LEU A 244 -31.60 7.25 9.77
C LEU A 244 -30.67 7.72 10.89
N VAL A 245 -31.25 7.91 12.08
CA VAL A 245 -30.48 7.86 13.33
C VAL A 245 -29.90 6.44 13.42
N PRO A 246 -28.60 6.26 13.73
CA PRO A 246 -28.04 4.93 13.89
C PRO A 246 -28.91 4.11 14.85
N SER A 247 -29.43 2.97 14.37
CA SER A 247 -30.08 1.95 15.20
C SER A 247 -29.16 1.70 16.39
N GLY A 248 -29.62 2.10 17.57
CA GLY A 248 -28.73 2.36 18.69
C GLY A 248 -27.85 1.18 19.08
N ALA A 249 -26.54 1.38 18.99
CA ALA A 249 -25.75 1.27 20.19
C ALA A 249 -25.70 2.66 20.81
N SER A 250 -26.77 3.05 21.50
CA SER A 250 -26.59 3.86 22.71
C SER A 250 -25.83 2.96 23.68
N GLY A 251 -24.53 2.76 23.39
CA GLY A 251 -23.58 2.37 24.39
C GLY A 251 -23.69 3.50 25.39
N SER A 252 -24.41 3.22 26.49
CA SER A 252 -24.41 4.03 27.68
C SER A 252 -23.02 4.65 27.76
N ARG A 253 -22.95 5.98 27.61
CA ARG A 253 -21.79 6.73 28.05
C ARG A 253 -21.77 6.55 29.57
N SER A 254 -21.44 5.35 30.01
CA SER A 254 -20.99 5.08 31.34
C SER A 254 -19.72 5.91 31.39
N ARG A 255 -19.87 7.14 31.91
CA ARG A 255 -18.78 7.77 32.63
C ARG A 255 -18.39 6.72 33.64
N MET A 256 -17.42 5.88 33.27
CA MET A 256 -16.77 5.03 34.23
C MET A 256 -16.24 6.03 35.24
N LEU A 257 -16.87 6.04 36.42
CA LEU A 257 -16.35 6.76 37.55
C LEU A 257 -15.05 6.04 37.86
N ILE A 258 -13.96 6.52 37.25
CA ILE A 258 -12.61 6.07 37.52
C ILE A 258 -12.36 6.50 38.97
N SER A 259 -12.72 5.60 39.89
CA SER A 259 -12.02 5.51 41.15
C SER A 259 -10.54 5.59 40.80
N ARG A 260 -9.81 6.53 41.42
CA ARG A 260 -8.35 6.75 41.25
C ARG A 260 -7.60 5.48 41.67
N HIS A 261 -7.68 4.44 40.85
CA HIS A 261 -6.87 3.25 40.96
C HIS A 261 -5.54 3.61 40.32
N SER A 262 -4.49 3.56 41.12
CA SER A 262 -3.12 3.62 40.63
C SER A 262 -2.82 2.27 39.95
N GLY A 263 -2.82 2.24 38.63
CA GLY A 263 -2.36 1.09 37.84
C GLY A 263 -3.34 0.62 36.75
N PRO A 264 -2.89 -0.30 35.89
CA PRO A 264 -3.64 -0.73 34.73
C PRO A 264 -4.84 -1.56 35.17
N GLN A 265 -5.94 -1.43 34.43
CA GLN A 265 -7.14 -2.21 34.67
C GLN A 265 -7.20 -3.40 33.71
N PHE A 266 -7.82 -4.49 34.12
CA PHE A 266 -7.91 -5.71 33.33
C PHE A 266 -9.35 -6.21 33.27
N ASN A 267 -9.82 -6.50 32.05
CA ASN A 267 -11.09 -7.17 31.81
C ASN A 267 -10.83 -8.53 31.16
N LYS A 268 -11.37 -9.60 31.77
CA LYS A 268 -11.30 -10.98 31.25
C LYS A 268 -9.87 -11.50 30.98
N CYS A 269 -8.86 -10.91 31.62
CA CYS A 269 -7.48 -11.37 31.53
C CYS A 269 -7.15 -12.37 32.64
N ASN A 270 -6.48 -13.48 32.29
CA ASN A 270 -5.90 -14.40 33.26
C ASN A 270 -4.57 -13.84 33.84
N ASP A 271 -4.03 -14.46 34.88
CA ASP A 271 -2.86 -13.92 35.58
C ASP A 271 -1.58 -13.88 34.73
N SER A 272 -1.41 -14.82 33.80
CA SER A 272 -0.30 -14.79 32.83
C SER A 272 -0.46 -13.61 31.88
N GLN A 273 -1.67 -13.37 31.36
CA GLN A 273 -1.96 -12.23 30.50
C GLN A 273 -1.72 -10.91 31.23
N LYS A 274 -2.15 -10.77 32.49
CA LYS A 274 -1.90 -9.57 33.31
C LYS A 274 -0.40 -9.30 33.46
N LYS A 275 0.40 -10.35 33.69
CA LYS A 275 1.86 -10.25 33.79
C LYS A 275 2.49 -9.80 32.48
N ASP A 276 2.10 -10.43 31.37
CA ASP A 276 2.58 -10.06 30.03
C ASP A 276 2.23 -8.62 29.67
N ILE A 277 1.00 -8.18 29.96
CA ILE A 277 0.57 -6.80 29.74
C ILE A 277 1.38 -5.84 30.60
N THR A 278 1.58 -6.14 31.88
CA THR A 278 2.35 -5.28 32.79
C THR A 278 3.80 -5.12 32.32
N GLN A 279 4.40 -6.19 31.79
CA GLN A 279 5.72 -6.11 31.17
C GLN A 279 5.69 -5.28 29.89
N ALA A 280 4.71 -5.50 29.01
CA ALA A 280 4.55 -4.72 27.78
C ALA A 280 4.35 -3.22 28.04
N ILE A 281 3.62 -2.85 29.10
CA ILE A 281 3.48 -1.46 29.56
C ILE A 281 4.84 -0.90 29.95
N THR A 282 5.61 -1.63 30.76
CA THR A 282 6.95 -1.20 31.20
C THR A 282 7.87 -0.95 30.02
N ASP A 283 7.87 -1.88 29.06
CA ASP A 283 8.69 -1.80 27.84
C ASP A 283 8.24 -0.66 26.91
N ALA A 284 6.93 -0.46 26.76
CA ALA A 284 6.36 0.65 25.98
C ALA A 284 6.74 2.01 26.57
N GLU A 285 6.65 2.18 27.90
CA GLU A 285 7.04 3.43 28.56
C GLU A 285 8.55 3.69 28.46
N ALA A 286 9.38 2.64 28.44
CA ALA A 286 10.80 2.77 28.17
C ALA A 286 11.07 3.27 26.74
N TYR A 287 10.38 2.72 25.73
CA TYR A 287 10.45 3.21 24.36
C TYR A 287 9.98 4.66 24.22
N ILE A 288 8.84 5.02 24.82
CA ILE A 288 8.33 6.41 24.78
C ILE A 288 9.33 7.37 25.42
N THR A 289 9.91 7.00 26.58
CA THR A 289 10.91 7.81 27.28
C THR A 289 12.15 8.03 26.41
N GLU A 290 12.66 6.96 25.78
CA GLU A 290 13.81 7.06 24.87
C GLU A 290 13.50 7.97 23.68
N VAL A 291 12.32 7.81 23.06
CA VAL A 291 11.88 8.66 21.96
C VAL A 291 11.80 10.13 22.37
N GLN A 292 11.30 10.44 23.58
CA GLN A 292 11.23 11.82 24.06
C GLN A 292 12.62 12.42 24.25
N LEU A 293 13.58 11.67 24.80
CA LEU A 293 14.97 12.09 24.92
C LEU A 293 15.59 12.35 23.55
N TYR A 294 15.33 11.47 22.59
CA TYR A 294 15.74 11.62 21.20
C TYR A 294 15.17 12.90 20.56
N LEU A 295 13.86 13.11 20.64
CA LEU A 295 13.18 14.28 20.06
C LEU A 295 13.52 15.59 20.78
N GLY A 296 14.03 15.52 22.02
CA GLY A 296 14.52 16.68 22.77
C GLY A 296 15.94 17.11 22.41
N THR A 297 16.75 16.22 21.83
CA THR A 297 18.17 16.47 21.50
C THR A 297 18.47 16.53 20.01
N GLN A 298 17.64 15.87 19.19
CA GLN A 298 17.79 15.80 17.74
C GLN A 298 16.86 16.77 17.02
N ASN A 299 17.11 16.96 15.73
CA ASN A 299 16.21 17.67 14.82
C ASN A 299 15.64 16.70 13.77
N ALA A 300 14.82 17.23 12.86
CA ALA A 300 14.13 16.44 11.84
C ALA A 300 15.04 15.90 10.71
N GLU A 301 16.34 16.21 10.71
CA GLU A 301 17.31 15.78 9.67
C GLU A 301 17.89 14.39 9.93
N SER A 302 17.54 13.76 11.06
CA SER A 302 18.10 12.47 11.44
C SER A 302 17.57 11.30 10.62
N ASP A 303 18.40 10.27 10.45
CA ASP A 303 18.03 9.06 9.69
C ASP A 303 16.83 8.33 10.30
N ARG A 304 16.76 8.22 11.64
CA ARG A 304 15.64 7.56 12.32
C ARG A 304 14.33 8.31 12.08
N TYR A 305 14.33 9.65 12.20
CA TYR A 305 13.12 10.43 11.94
C TYR A 305 12.71 10.33 10.47
N SER A 306 13.64 10.55 9.54
CA SER A 306 13.33 10.57 8.11
C SER A 306 12.90 9.20 7.56
N THR A 307 13.37 8.11 8.15
CA THR A 307 12.93 6.73 7.83
C THR A 307 11.43 6.55 8.05
N TRP A 308 10.90 7.10 9.14
CA TRP A 308 9.52 6.84 9.57
C TRP A 308 8.58 8.02 9.33
N PHE A 309 9.07 9.24 9.14
CA PHE A 309 8.23 10.43 8.99
C PHE A 309 8.60 11.31 7.79
N GLY A 310 9.58 10.89 6.99
CA GLY A 310 10.00 11.54 5.77
C GLY A 310 10.89 12.76 5.98
N GLY A 311 11.10 13.53 4.91
CA GLY A 311 12.03 14.66 4.91
C GLY A 311 11.74 15.69 6.01
N ALA A 312 12.83 16.30 6.49
CA ALA A 312 12.84 17.22 7.62
C ALA A 312 11.79 18.34 7.49
N ASN A 313 10.99 18.50 8.53
CA ASN A 313 9.99 19.55 8.63
C ASN A 313 9.65 19.79 10.10
N ALA A 314 9.86 21.02 10.58
CA ALA A 314 9.71 21.36 11.99
C ALA A 314 8.27 21.15 12.50
N SER A 315 7.25 21.46 11.69
CA SER A 315 5.85 21.27 12.10
C SER A 315 5.50 19.79 12.27
N ARG A 316 5.97 18.94 11.35
CA ARG A 316 5.77 17.49 11.44
C ARG A 316 6.54 16.87 12.59
N PHE A 317 7.76 17.33 12.83
CA PHE A 317 8.57 16.91 13.96
C PHE A 317 7.88 17.26 15.30
N ASP A 318 7.33 18.46 15.39
CA ASP A 318 6.54 18.90 16.54
C ASP A 318 5.26 18.10 16.74
N THR A 319 4.60 17.68 15.66
CA THR A 319 3.45 16.77 15.72
C THR A 319 3.84 15.44 16.37
N VAL A 320 4.90 14.78 15.88
CA VAL A 320 5.40 13.51 16.44
C VAL A 320 5.79 13.68 17.91
N ARG A 321 6.53 14.75 18.24
CA ARG A 321 6.91 15.09 19.62
C ARG A 321 5.69 15.26 20.54
N LYS A 322 4.64 15.94 20.07
CA LYS A 322 3.39 16.09 20.82
C LYS A 322 2.66 14.76 21.00
N HIS A 323 2.63 13.89 20.00
CA HIS A 323 2.00 12.56 20.14
C HIS A 323 2.71 11.73 21.20
N PHE A 324 4.05 11.62 21.15
CA PHE A 324 4.83 10.90 22.17
C PHE A 324 4.72 11.53 23.57
N SER A 325 4.62 12.85 23.66
CA SER A 325 4.35 13.54 24.93
C SER A 325 2.98 13.19 25.51
N LYS A 326 1.97 12.98 24.67
CA LYS A 326 0.59 12.70 25.10
C LYS A 326 0.38 11.25 25.52
N ILE A 327 1.10 10.30 24.95
CA ILE A 327 0.96 8.87 25.29
C ILE A 327 1.81 8.44 26.49
N GLN A 328 2.75 9.27 26.94
CA GLN A 328 3.58 8.97 28.11
C GLN A 328 2.70 8.76 29.36
N GLY A 329 2.85 7.59 29.99
CA GLY A 329 2.14 7.21 31.18
C GLY A 329 0.70 6.73 30.96
N GLU A 330 0.12 6.91 29.77
CA GLU A 330 -1.28 6.55 29.48
C GLU A 330 -1.48 5.02 29.51
N SER A 331 -0.43 4.24 29.22
CA SER A 331 -0.48 2.76 29.33
C SER A 331 -0.73 2.29 30.77
N TRP A 332 -0.34 3.07 31.78
CA TRP A 332 -0.66 2.77 33.18
C TRP A 332 -2.09 3.14 33.59
N ASP A 333 -2.78 3.97 32.80
CA ASP A 333 -4.17 4.43 33.04
C ASP A 333 -5.16 3.81 32.01
N THR A 334 -4.83 2.61 31.51
CA THR A 334 -5.60 1.94 30.45
C THR A 334 -6.26 0.67 30.96
N LEU A 335 -7.50 0.43 30.53
CA LEU A 335 -8.20 -0.84 30.66
C LEU A 335 -7.81 -1.76 29.51
N TYR A 336 -7.21 -2.90 29.83
CA TYR A 336 -6.86 -3.95 28.88
C TYR A 336 -7.93 -5.04 28.88
N ASP A 337 -8.53 -5.28 27.73
CA ASP A 337 -9.59 -6.28 27.53
C ASP A 337 -9.04 -7.47 26.74
N CYS A 338 -9.05 -8.65 27.37
CA CYS A 338 -8.46 -9.88 26.80
C CYS A 338 -9.49 -10.79 26.10
N ASP A 339 -10.71 -10.29 25.83
CA ASP A 339 -11.81 -11.08 25.22
C ASP A 339 -11.84 -11.02 23.68
N CYS A 340 -10.91 -10.29 23.06
CA CYS A 340 -10.88 -10.20 21.60
C CYS A 340 -10.51 -11.55 20.97
N ASN A 341 -11.27 -11.93 19.94
CA ASN A 341 -11.09 -13.16 19.17
C ASN A 341 -10.81 -12.90 17.67
N MET A 342 -10.53 -11.66 17.27
CA MET A 342 -10.22 -11.32 15.88
C MET A 342 -8.87 -11.93 15.47
N VAL A 343 -8.90 -12.98 14.65
CA VAL A 343 -7.70 -13.67 14.17
C VAL A 343 -6.81 -12.69 13.39
N ASN A 344 -5.48 -12.84 13.54
CA ASN A 344 -4.44 -12.01 12.92
C ASN A 344 -4.37 -10.53 13.34
N VAL A 345 -5.33 -10.06 14.12
CA VAL A 345 -5.29 -8.74 14.74
C VAL A 345 -4.48 -8.82 16.04
N TYR A 346 -3.65 -7.82 16.28
CA TYR A 346 -2.87 -7.69 17.50
C TYR A 346 -3.70 -7.04 18.59
N ALA A 347 -4.25 -5.87 18.29
CA ALA A 347 -5.13 -5.14 19.18
C ALA A 347 -6.06 -4.22 18.38
N TYR A 348 -7.02 -3.63 19.07
CA TYR A 348 -7.79 -2.51 18.53
C TYR A 348 -8.28 -1.57 19.62
N VAL A 349 -8.64 -0.34 19.21
CA VAL A 349 -9.33 0.65 20.03
C VAL A 349 -10.49 1.30 19.28
N TYR A 350 -11.40 1.92 20.02
CA TYR A 350 -12.31 2.92 19.49
C TYR A 350 -11.67 4.31 19.70
N PRO A 351 -11.31 5.04 18.63
CA PRO A 351 -10.56 6.30 18.76
C PRO A 351 -11.21 7.37 19.66
N ASP A 352 -12.55 7.39 19.70
CA ASP A 352 -13.37 8.32 20.49
C ASP A 352 -13.60 7.87 21.94
N ARG A 353 -13.16 6.65 22.31
CA ARG A 353 -13.31 6.06 23.65
C ARG A 353 -11.94 5.81 24.28
N HIS A 354 -11.30 6.91 24.68
CA HIS A 354 -10.00 6.88 25.34
C HIS A 354 -9.95 5.94 26.57
N GLY A 355 -8.82 5.24 26.73
CA GLY A 355 -8.50 4.48 27.95
C GLY A 355 -8.89 3.00 27.93
N LYS A 356 -9.21 2.43 26.77
CA LYS A 356 -9.47 1.00 26.62
C LYS A 356 -8.79 0.41 25.39
N ILE A 357 -7.97 -0.61 25.57
CA ILE A 357 -7.32 -1.40 24.50
C ILE A 357 -7.85 -2.84 24.53
N HIS A 358 -8.28 -3.35 23.38
CA HIS A 358 -8.69 -4.74 23.22
C HIS A 358 -7.54 -5.54 22.63
N LEU A 359 -7.05 -6.55 23.35
CA LEU A 359 -5.90 -7.37 22.96
C LEU A 359 -6.36 -8.68 22.32
N CYS A 360 -5.94 -8.91 21.09
CA CYS A 360 -6.38 -9.98 20.20
C CYS A 360 -5.29 -11.07 20.05
N PRO A 361 -5.61 -12.21 19.42
CA PRO A 361 -4.71 -13.36 19.31
C PRO A 361 -3.27 -13.06 18.89
N ALA A 362 -3.02 -12.16 17.91
CA ALA A 362 -1.67 -11.92 17.42
C ALA A 362 -0.76 -11.19 18.42
N PHE A 363 -1.33 -10.42 19.37
CA PHE A 363 -0.55 -9.78 20.44
C PHE A 363 0.09 -10.81 21.37
N TRP A 364 -0.61 -11.92 21.64
CA TRP A 364 -0.08 -12.94 22.55
C TRP A 364 1.11 -13.69 21.95
N ASP A 365 1.13 -13.84 20.62
CA ASP A 365 2.22 -14.45 19.85
C ASP A 365 3.40 -13.50 19.62
N ALA A 366 3.21 -12.20 19.83
CA ALA A 366 4.21 -11.16 19.58
C ALA A 366 5.38 -11.23 20.59
N PRO A 367 6.61 -10.85 20.20
CA PRO A 367 7.71 -10.71 21.13
C PRO A 367 7.44 -9.57 22.12
N ALA A 368 8.09 -9.57 23.28
CA ALA A 368 7.94 -8.49 24.26
C ALA A 368 8.36 -7.11 23.68
N THR A 369 9.51 -7.07 23.01
CA THR A 369 10.12 -5.90 22.38
C THR A 369 10.65 -6.25 20.98
N GLY A 370 11.14 -5.27 20.23
CA GLY A 370 11.58 -5.43 18.84
C GLY A 370 10.44 -5.16 17.85
N THR A 371 10.53 -5.65 16.62
CA THR A 371 9.54 -5.35 15.56
C THR A 371 8.19 -6.03 15.80
N ASP A 372 7.09 -5.29 15.61
CA ASP A 372 5.70 -5.76 15.77
C ASP A 372 5.53 -6.41 17.17
N SER A 373 6.04 -5.75 18.19
CA SER A 373 6.12 -6.28 19.55
C SER A 373 4.88 -5.96 20.40
N LYS A 374 4.76 -6.61 21.56
CA LYS A 374 3.75 -6.26 22.56
C LYS A 374 3.90 -4.79 22.98
N ALA A 375 5.11 -4.33 23.25
CA ALA A 375 5.40 -2.93 23.59
C ALA A 375 5.01 -1.96 22.46
N GLY A 376 5.43 -2.26 21.23
CA GLY A 376 5.09 -1.47 20.05
C GLY A 376 3.60 -1.42 19.76
N THR A 377 2.90 -2.54 19.93
CA THR A 377 1.43 -2.61 19.80
C THR A 377 0.75 -1.65 20.79
N LEU A 378 1.22 -1.56 22.04
CA LEU A 378 0.63 -0.61 22.98
C LEU A 378 0.85 0.84 22.52
N ILE A 379 2.03 1.18 22.01
CA ILE A 379 2.30 2.51 21.46
C ILE A 379 1.39 2.81 20.26
N HIS A 380 1.25 1.85 19.34
CA HIS A 380 0.36 1.94 18.17
C HIS A 380 -1.05 2.32 18.60
N GLU A 381 -1.67 1.50 19.45
CA GLU A 381 -3.04 1.68 19.91
C GLU A 381 -3.23 2.97 20.71
N GLN A 382 -2.24 3.36 21.53
CA GLN A 382 -2.32 4.61 22.28
C GLN A 382 -2.35 5.85 21.38
N THR A 383 -1.69 5.81 20.22
CA THR A 383 -1.68 6.95 19.28
C THR A 383 -3.03 7.16 18.58
N HIS A 384 -3.85 6.11 18.46
CA HIS A 384 -5.15 6.17 17.81
C HIS A 384 -6.17 7.02 18.56
N PHE A 385 -6.10 7.10 19.88
CA PHE A 385 -7.04 7.88 20.64
C PHE A 385 -6.98 9.35 20.23
N THR A 386 -8.14 9.97 19.99
CA THR A 386 -8.21 11.37 19.55
C THR A 386 -7.52 12.33 20.53
N LYS A 387 -7.52 11.99 21.84
CA LYS A 387 -6.78 12.72 22.88
C LYS A 387 -5.27 12.76 22.61
N ASN A 388 -4.71 11.67 22.09
CA ASN A 388 -3.29 11.40 22.00
C ASN A 388 -2.65 11.79 20.66
N GLY A 389 -3.48 11.99 19.64
CA GLY A 389 -3.04 12.37 18.29
C GLY A 389 -4.07 12.01 17.25
N GLY A 390 -4.84 10.95 17.49
CA GLY A 390 -5.88 10.51 16.56
C GLY A 390 -5.30 9.91 15.30
N THR A 391 -4.14 9.23 15.40
CA THR A 391 -3.51 8.56 14.26
C THR A 391 -4.48 7.56 13.62
N ARG A 392 -4.27 7.29 12.34
CA ARG A 392 -5.01 6.33 11.53
C ARG A 392 -4.10 5.16 11.16
N ASP A 393 -4.65 4.16 10.49
CA ASP A 393 -3.88 3.12 9.82
C ASP A 393 -3.97 3.28 8.30
N TYR A 394 -3.15 4.20 7.80
CA TYR A 394 -2.98 4.39 6.37
C TYR A 394 -2.22 3.21 5.74
N ARG A 395 -1.25 2.64 6.44
CA ARG A 395 -0.42 1.51 5.97
C ARG A 395 0.04 0.66 7.15
N TYR A 396 0.09 -0.65 6.93
CA TYR A 396 0.68 -1.60 7.86
C TYR A 396 2.03 -2.13 7.38
N GLY A 397 2.92 -2.43 8.32
CA GLY A 397 4.22 -3.04 8.09
C GLY A 397 5.31 -2.06 7.69
N GLN A 398 6.53 -2.37 8.11
CA GLN A 398 7.68 -1.47 7.98
C GLN A 398 7.97 -1.00 6.55
N THR A 399 7.87 -1.88 5.56
CA THR A 399 8.14 -1.52 4.16
C THR A 399 7.14 -0.49 3.64
N SER A 400 5.85 -0.74 3.84
CA SER A 400 4.78 0.18 3.43
C SER A 400 4.83 1.50 4.21
N CYS A 401 5.20 1.46 5.48
CA CYS A 401 5.38 2.65 6.32
C CYS A 401 6.56 3.53 5.87
N ARG A 402 7.68 2.94 5.44
CA ARG A 402 8.80 3.67 4.83
C ARG A 402 8.41 4.31 3.48
N VAL A 403 7.62 3.60 2.67
CA VAL A 403 7.08 4.15 1.42
C VAL A 403 6.12 5.31 1.70
N LEU A 404 5.27 5.19 2.73
CA LEU A 404 4.38 6.25 3.18
C LEU A 404 5.17 7.48 3.66
N ALA A 405 6.21 7.30 4.46
CA ALA A 405 7.09 8.37 4.92
C ALA A 405 7.73 9.12 3.75
N LYS A 406 8.23 8.40 2.74
CA LYS A 406 8.85 8.99 1.56
C LYS A 406 7.85 9.75 0.67
N SER A 407 6.65 9.20 0.50
CA SER A 407 5.71 9.65 -0.54
C SER A 407 4.64 10.62 0.00
N TYR A 408 4.24 10.42 1.25
CA TYR A 408 3.15 11.15 1.91
C TYR A 408 3.49 11.40 3.40
N PRO A 409 4.53 12.20 3.69
CA PRO A 409 5.01 12.41 5.05
C PRO A 409 3.95 12.99 6.00
N ASP A 410 2.98 13.76 5.48
CA ASP A 410 1.86 14.28 6.27
C ASP A 410 0.91 13.16 6.75
N LYS A 411 0.78 12.06 5.98
CA LYS A 411 0.09 10.84 6.41
C LYS A 411 0.94 10.00 7.34
N ALA A 412 2.26 9.94 7.11
CA ALA A 412 3.17 9.16 7.94
C ALA A 412 3.20 9.64 9.41
N VAL A 413 3.21 10.95 9.64
CA VAL A 413 3.08 11.52 11.01
C VAL A 413 1.69 11.37 11.61
N GLN A 414 0.74 10.81 10.87
CA GLN A 414 -0.61 10.47 11.30
C GLN A 414 -0.90 8.97 11.16
N ASN A 415 0.14 8.13 10.96
CA ASN A 415 0.00 6.67 10.85
C ASN A 415 0.50 6.00 12.15
N ALA A 416 -0.29 5.12 12.76
CA ALA A 416 0.08 4.50 14.03
C ALA A 416 1.30 3.58 13.92
N ASP A 417 1.39 2.73 12.89
CA ASP A 417 2.56 1.88 12.62
C ASP A 417 3.85 2.70 12.45
N ASN A 418 3.78 3.91 11.86
CA ASN A 418 4.97 4.76 11.76
C ASN A 418 5.47 5.23 13.14
N HIS A 419 4.57 5.43 14.12
CA HIS A 419 4.96 5.76 15.50
C HIS A 419 5.53 4.54 16.22
N GLU A 420 4.88 3.38 16.09
CA GLU A 420 5.37 2.12 16.62
C GLU A 420 6.79 1.83 16.13
N PHE A 421 7.02 1.80 14.82
CA PHE A 421 8.33 1.47 14.29
C PHE A 421 9.38 2.54 14.57
N PHE A 422 8.99 3.81 14.72
CA PHE A 422 9.90 4.84 15.21
C PHE A 422 10.36 4.54 16.64
N ALA A 423 9.46 4.08 17.51
CA ALA A 423 9.74 3.75 18.89
C ALA A 423 10.54 2.44 19.04
N GLU A 424 10.17 1.39 18.31
CA GLU A 424 10.80 0.06 18.38
C GLU A 424 12.25 0.04 17.86
N ASN A 425 12.63 1.02 17.03
CA ASN A 425 13.94 1.09 16.38
C ASN A 425 14.78 2.28 16.89
N PRO A 426 15.28 2.25 18.15
CA PRO A 426 16.26 3.22 18.61
C PRO A 426 17.55 3.13 17.78
N GLN A 427 18.23 4.26 17.59
CA GLN A 427 19.60 4.22 17.05
C GLN A 427 20.48 3.45 18.04
N GLN A 428 21.23 2.47 17.53
CA GLN A 428 22.22 1.73 18.32
C GLN A 428 23.43 2.61 18.64
#